data_AF-A0A9D8IZT0-F1
#
_entry.id   AF-A0A9D8IZT0-F1
#
_cell.length_a   1.000
_cell.length_b   1.000
_cell.length_c   1.000
_cell.angle_alpha   90.00
_cell.angle_beta   90.00
_cell.angle_gamma   90.00
#
_symmetry.space_group_name_H-M   'P 1'
#
loop_
_entity.id
_entity.type
_entity.pdbx_description
1 polymer ?
#
loop_
_entity_poly.entity_id
_entity_poly.type
_entity_poly.pdbx_seq_one_letter_code
_entity_poly.pdbx_strand_id
1 'polypeptide(L)' 'MFKWGSWKPWELIAFGTLGAAGLAVAFMIFVAPEGEADWREFAEKHHCVSVAKERIGHGSGYRCDDGEIHYRWRQQS' A
#
# COMPACT_ATOMS: atom_id res chain seq x y z
N MET A 1 39.49 11.88 8.02
CA MET A 1 39.38 13.33 8.32
C MET A 1 38.14 13.87 7.63
N PHE A 2 37.02 13.94 8.34
CA PHE A 2 35.82 14.61 7.82
C PHE A 2 36.07 16.12 7.90
N LYS A 3 36.25 16.78 6.75
CA LYS A 3 36.22 18.25 6.66
C LYS A 3 34.78 18.67 6.98
N TRP A 4 34.55 19.11 8.21
CA TRP A 4 33.32 19.82 8.57
C TRP A 4 33.34 21.16 7.83
N GLY A 5 32.79 21.17 6.61
CA GLY A 5 32.49 22.41 5.92
C GLY A 5 31.52 23.23 6.78
N SER A 6 31.73 24.54 6.85
CA SER A 6 30.77 25.45 7.47
C SER A 6 29.56 25.56 6.54
N TRP A 7 28.54 24.75 6.77
CA TRP A 7 27.31 24.77 5.98
C TRP A 7 26.54 26.03 6.32
N LYS A 8 26.14 26.78 5.30
CA LYS A 8 25.35 27.98 5.50
C LYS A 8 23.95 27.58 5.98
N PRO A 9 23.28 28.39 6.82
CA PRO A 9 21.96 28.05 7.36
C PRO A 9 20.92 27.72 6.28
N TRP A 10 20.99 28.39 5.13
CA TRP A 10 20.09 28.13 4.00
C TRP A 10 20.33 26.77 3.33
N GLU A 11 21.56 26.26 3.34
CA GLU A 11 21.89 24.93 2.81
C GLU A 11 21.30 23.86 3.72
N LEU A 12 21.39 24.04 5.05
CA LEU A 12 20.76 23.14 6.01
C LEU A 12 19.23 23.11 5.86
N ILE A 13 18.61 24.26 5.63
CA ILE A 13 17.16 24.35 5.38
C ILE A 13 16.81 23.64 4.06
N ALA A 14 17.57 23.88 2.99
CA ALA A 14 17.32 23.27 1.69
C ALA A 14 17.48 21.74 1.73
N PHE A 15 18.59 21.23 2.29
CA PHE A 15 18.82 19.79 2.41
C PHE A 15 17.88 19.13 3.42
N GLY A 16 17.55 19.82 4.51
CA GLY A 16 16.60 19.35 5.51
C GLY A 16 15.19 19.20 4.94
N THR A 17 14.71 20.17 4.18
CA THR A 17 13.38 20.12 3.54
C THR A 17 13.32 19.06 2.44
N LEU A 18 14.36 18.93 1.61
CA LEU A 18 14.47 17.85 0.63
C LEU A 18 14.48 16.47 1.28
N GLY A 19 15.23 16.29 2.36
CA GLY A 19 15.28 15.04 3.12
C GLY A 19 13.92 14.68 3.73
N ALA A 20 13.24 15.65 4.34
CA ALA A 20 11.90 15.46 4.90
C ALA A 20 10.85 15.11 3.83
N ALA A 21 10.89 15.79 2.67
CA ALA A 21 10.00 15.50 1.55
C ALA A 21 10.24 14.08 1.01
N GLY A 22 11.50 13.66 0.85
CA GLY A 22 11.84 12.30 0.43
C GLY A 22 11.34 11.24 1.42
N LEU A 23 11.50 11.47 2.72
CA LEU A 23 10.97 10.60 3.77
C LEU A 23 9.44 10.51 3.75
N ALA A 24 8.75 11.64 3.54
CA ALA A 24 7.30 11.67 3.46
C ALA A 24 6.78 10.84 2.28
N VAL A 25 7.40 10.95 1.11
CA VAL A 25 7.03 10.15 -0.07
C VAL A 25 7.32 8.67 0.17
N ALA A 26 8.48 8.32 0.73
CA ALA A 26 8.81 6.94 1.06
C ALA A 26 7.81 6.32 2.06
N PHE A 27 7.40 7.10 3.07
CA PHE A 27 6.38 6.67 4.02
C PHE A 27 5.02 6.48 3.36
N MET A 28 4.61 7.40 2.47
CA MET A 28 3.37 7.26 1.71
C MET A 28 3.37 6.00 0.85
N ILE A 29 4.47 5.66 0.18
CA ILE A 29 4.57 4.42 -0.62
C ILE A 29 4.50 3.20 0.31
N PHE A 30 5.20 3.22 1.44
CA PHE A 30 5.19 2.10 2.38
C PHE A 30 3.81 1.85 3.02
N VAL A 31 3.05 2.91 3.28
CA VAL A 31 1.72 2.84 3.89
C VAL A 31 0.61 2.75 2.83
N ALA A 32 0.91 3.01 1.56
CA ALA A 32 -0.07 2.91 0.49
C ALA A 32 -0.65 1.48 0.50
N PRO A 33 -1.97 1.32 0.68
CA PRO A 33 -2.60 0.02 0.62
C PRO A 33 -2.68 -0.39 -0.85
N GLU A 34 -1.59 -0.93 -1.37
CA GLU A 34 -1.53 -1.48 -2.74
C GLU A 34 -2.62 -2.55 -2.87
N GLY A 35 -3.73 -2.20 -3.53
CA GLY A 35 -4.83 -3.09 -3.86
C GLY A 35 -5.82 -3.48 -2.75
N GLU A 36 -5.84 -2.83 -1.57
CA GLU A 36 -6.96 -3.03 -0.62
C GLU A 36 -8.16 -2.13 -0.90
N ALA A 37 -7.93 -0.89 -1.36
CA ALA A 37 -8.99 0.07 -1.60
C ALA A 37 -9.93 -0.42 -2.71
N ASP A 38 -9.37 -0.87 -3.84
CA ASP A 38 -10.14 -1.39 -4.98
C ASP A 38 -10.88 -2.68 -4.64
N TRP A 39 -10.23 -3.59 -3.89
CA TRP A 39 -10.87 -4.82 -3.44
C TRP A 39 -12.05 -4.53 -2.49
N ARG A 40 -11.90 -3.57 -1.58
CA ARG A 40 -12.96 -3.23 -0.63
C ARG A 40 -14.16 -2.62 -1.34
N GLU A 41 -13.93 -1.74 -2.30
CA GLU A 41 -14.99 -1.16 -3.13
C GLU A 41 -15.67 -2.23 -3.99
N PHE A 42 -14.91 -3.15 -4.60
CA PHE A 42 -15.45 -4.28 -5.36
C PHE A 42 -16.29 -5.21 -4.47
N ALA A 43 -15.77 -5.60 -3.31
CA ALA A 43 -16.43 -6.50 -2.39
C ALA A 43 -17.74 -5.92 -1.83
N GLU A 44 -17.76 -4.61 -1.56
CA GLU A 44 -18.95 -3.91 -1.10
C GLU A 44 -20.01 -3.82 -2.21
N LYS A 45 -19.59 -3.50 -3.44
CA LYS A 45 -20.48 -3.42 -4.61
C LYS A 45 -21.11 -4.74 -5.02
N HIS A 46 -20.37 -5.85 -4.89
CA HIS A 46 -20.78 -7.19 -5.32
C HIS A 46 -21.23 -8.10 -4.17
N HIS A 47 -21.48 -7.51 -2.98
CA HIS A 47 -21.94 -8.22 -1.77
C HIS A 47 -21.13 -9.50 -1.48
N CYS A 48 -19.82 -9.42 -1.65
CA CYS A 48 -18.96 -10.60 -1.60
C CYS A 48 -18.83 -11.13 -0.17
N VAL A 49 -19.12 -12.42 0.03
CA VAL A 49 -19.01 -13.12 1.32
C VAL A 49 -17.76 -13.99 1.31
N SER A 50 -16.96 -13.94 2.39
CA SER A 50 -15.78 -14.79 2.50
C SER A 50 -16.18 -16.27 2.61
N VAL A 51 -15.74 -17.09 1.66
CA VAL A 51 -15.91 -18.54 1.71
C VAL A 51 -14.66 -19.14 2.34
N ALA A 52 -14.51 -18.91 3.64
CA ALA A 52 -13.41 -19.48 4.41
C ALA A 52 -13.66 -20.98 4.64
N LYS A 53 -13.01 -21.85 3.84
CA LYS A 53 -12.43 -23.13 4.26
C LYS A 53 -11.91 -23.93 3.06
N GLU A 54 -10.84 -24.69 3.32
CA GLU A 54 -10.19 -25.67 2.44
C GLU A 54 -9.26 -25.14 1.34
N ARG A 55 -8.13 -24.54 1.75
CA ARG A 55 -6.79 -25.05 1.38
C ARG A 55 -5.72 -24.24 2.07
N ILE A 56 -4.77 -24.98 2.64
CA ILE A 56 -3.54 -24.47 3.25
C ILE A 56 -2.77 -23.69 2.16
N GLY A 57 -2.71 -22.35 2.28
CA GLY A 57 -1.64 -21.57 1.63
C GLY A 57 -1.99 -20.46 0.63
N HIS A 58 -3.24 -20.30 0.17
CA HIS A 58 -3.60 -19.22 -0.77
C HIS A 58 -4.88 -18.53 -0.33
N GLY A 59 -4.85 -17.18 -0.29
CA GLY A 59 -5.79 -16.33 0.43
C GLY A 59 -7.28 -16.62 0.25
N SER A 60 -8.08 -16.11 1.20
CA SER A 60 -9.54 -16.31 1.23
C SER A 60 -10.18 -15.99 -0.11
N GLY A 61 -10.86 -16.99 -0.69
CA GLY A 61 -11.80 -16.77 -1.78
C GLY A 61 -13.05 -16.08 -1.24
N TYR A 62 -13.66 -15.23 -2.05
CA TYR A 62 -14.90 -14.54 -1.74
C TYR A 62 -15.93 -14.90 -2.80
N ARG A 63 -17.10 -15.36 -2.39
CA ARG A 63 -18.22 -15.62 -3.29
C ARG A 63 -19.05 -14.36 -3.39
N CYS A 64 -19.21 -13.86 -4.61
CA CYS A 64 -19.98 -12.66 -4.89
C CYS A 64 -21.37 -13.02 -5.45
N ASP A 65 -22.20 -12.01 -5.68
CA ASP A 65 -23.58 -12.12 -6.17
C ASP A 65 -23.69 -12.67 -7.60
N ASP A 66 -22.61 -12.58 -8.39
CA ASP A 66 -22.45 -13.22 -9.69
C ASP A 66 -22.37 -14.75 -9.64
N GLY A 67 -22.25 -15.34 -8.45
CA GLY A 67 -22.08 -16.77 -8.24
C GLY A 67 -20.66 -17.28 -8.48
N GLU A 68 -19.72 -16.40 -8.83
CA GLU A 68 -18.30 -16.72 -9.03
C GLU A 68 -17.49 -16.53 -7.72
N ILE A 69 -16.31 -17.15 -7.66
CA ILE A 69 -15.37 -16.99 -6.55
C ILE A 69 -14.22 -16.09 -6.99
N HIS A 70 -14.17 -14.90 -6.40
CA HIS A 70 -13.10 -13.93 -6.63
C HIS A 70 -12.00 -14.08 -5.57
N TYR A 71 -10.77 -13.97 -6.01
CA TYR A 71 -9.60 -14.01 -5.13
C TYR A 71 -9.01 -12.63 -4.98
N ARG A 72 -8.88 -12.20 -3.73
CA ARG A 72 -8.34 -10.88 -3.37
C ARG A 72 -6.97 -10.59 -4.01
N TRP A 73 -6.08 -11.57 -4.09
CA TRP A 73 -4.73 -11.42 -4.65
C TRP A 73 -4.69 -11.37 -6.18
N ARG A 74 -5.76 -11.80 -6.87
CA ARG A 74 -5.81 -11.86 -8.34
C ARG A 74 -6.42 -10.58 -8.94
N GLN A 75 -7.08 -9.76 -8.14
CA GLN A 75 -7.57 -8.44 -8.57
C GLN A 75 -6.57 -7.30 -8.30
N GLN A 76 -5.34 -7.61 -7.83
CA GLN A 76 -4.27 -6.63 -7.63
C GLN A 76 -3.31 -6.48 -8.84
N SER A 77 -3.66 -7.03 -10.02
CA SER A 77 -2.84 -6.93 -11.24
C SER A 77 -3.34 -5.88 -12.21
#